data_AF-A0A2B7WXX4-F1
#
_entry.id   AF-A0A2B7WXX4-F1
#
_cell.length_a   1.000
_cell.length_b   1.000
_cell.length_c   1.000
_cell.angle_alpha   90.00
_cell.angle_beta   90.00
_cell.angle_gamma   90.00
#
_symmetry.space_group_name_H-M   'P 1'
#
loop_
_entity.id
_entity.type
_entity.pdbx_description
1 polymer ?
#
loop_
_entity_poly.entity_id
_entity_poly.type
_entity_poly.pdbx_seq_one_letter_code
_entity_poly.pdbx_strand_id
1 'polypeptide(L)'
;MGDFGPTVSDERDQLRDSLVVIKESVQDIHVLVTGFGPFKTNPLNPSYLIASALPKIITLPQSTPSSPPRRILIHTHPDPIRVSYSAVRSAIPAIIDAFKNDHDGRPPDFVIHIGMASTRDYYAVETVAHRDGYRYTDVEGRLGFEDGEAVWKAARLPEVLRPGPRTMPDDASDDDDDDEETKAGKAEDGVEGEGDGNVAQRKPSTTVYTTKGISATVVTDTTTTTIPNDNATTTTTTTTTTTTTTTSRPPSLSSPDDPDNQPQTDPSDPPHRPLSTITTTITTTASHTPTAPSPPDAPFLKAWKSFAPRGADVRLSDDAGRYLCEFIFYTSLAHAYKERRNRSVVFLHVPGRTDDEGIQIGREVAVGLVRCLVACWVV
;
A
#
# COMPACT_ATOMS: atom_id res chain seq x y z
N MET A 1 56.42 30.18 -41.43
CA MET A 1 57.00 29.11 -40.58
C MET A 1 57.02 29.65 -39.17
N GLY A 2 56.24 29.05 -38.27
CA GLY A 2 56.06 29.52 -36.89
C GLY A 2 54.71 29.03 -36.36
N ASP A 3 54.75 27.82 -35.80
CA ASP A 3 53.69 27.02 -35.20
C ASP A 3 53.01 27.72 -34.01
N PHE A 4 51.68 27.81 -34.05
CA PHE A 4 50.84 28.05 -32.87
C PHE A 4 50.00 26.78 -32.70
N GLY A 5 50.35 25.98 -31.70
CA GLY A 5 49.64 24.74 -31.38
C GLY A 5 48.15 24.96 -31.12
N PRO A 6 47.30 23.93 -31.32
CA PRO A 6 45.88 24.07 -31.11
C PRO A 6 45.57 24.30 -29.63
N THR A 7 44.66 25.25 -29.44
CA THR A 7 44.07 25.71 -28.18
C THR A 7 43.36 24.58 -27.43
N VAL A 8 43.53 24.59 -26.10
CA VAL A 8 42.78 23.77 -25.14
C VAL A 8 41.29 24.10 -25.25
N SER A 9 40.55 23.38 -26.09
CA SER A 9 39.10 23.54 -26.20
C SER A 9 38.31 22.25 -26.46
N ASP A 10 38.93 21.07 -26.39
CA ASP A 10 38.25 19.81 -26.75
C ASP A 10 37.93 18.86 -25.57
N GLU A 11 38.28 19.20 -24.33
CA GLU A 11 37.96 18.34 -23.17
C GLU A 11 36.55 18.57 -22.57
N ARG A 12 35.86 19.65 -22.95
CA ARG A 12 34.50 19.93 -22.44
C ARG A 12 33.37 19.28 -23.23
N ASP A 13 33.63 18.87 -24.48
CA ASP A 13 32.59 18.32 -25.36
C ASP A 13 32.56 16.78 -25.41
N GLN A 14 33.58 16.09 -24.87
CA GLN A 14 33.58 14.61 -24.77
C GLN A 14 32.93 14.05 -23.49
N LEU A 15 32.57 14.90 -22.51
CA LEU A 15 31.91 14.48 -21.26
C LEU A 15 30.37 14.52 -21.31
N ARG A 16 29.78 14.75 -22.49
CA ARG A 16 28.32 14.71 -22.68
C ARG A 16 27.76 13.33 -23.02
N ASP A 17 28.59 12.29 -23.02
CA ASP A 17 28.11 10.95 -23.36
C ASP A 17 27.52 10.25 -22.12
N SER A 18 26.22 9.97 -22.22
CA SER A 18 25.40 9.09 -21.36
C SER A 18 24.96 9.58 -19.96
N LEU A 19 24.43 10.80 -19.85
CA LEU A 19 23.53 11.18 -18.73
C LEU A 19 22.07 10.86 -19.10
N VAL A 20 21.55 9.74 -18.58
CA VAL A 20 20.12 9.41 -18.67
C VAL A 20 19.44 9.89 -17.40
N VAL A 21 18.54 10.87 -17.51
CA VAL A 21 17.69 11.37 -16.41
C VAL A 21 16.29 10.77 -16.54
N ILE A 22 15.95 9.82 -15.68
CA ILE A 22 14.60 9.23 -15.61
C ILE A 22 13.85 9.93 -14.49
N LYS A 23 12.75 10.64 -14.81
CA LYS A 23 11.84 11.22 -13.80
C LYS A 23 10.56 10.39 -13.76
N GLU A 24 10.37 9.61 -12.69
CA GLU A 24 9.15 8.83 -12.48
C GLU A 24 8.34 9.41 -11.32
N SER A 25 7.08 9.75 -11.57
CA SER A 25 6.11 9.95 -10.49
C SER A 25 5.40 8.63 -10.22
N VAL A 26 5.41 8.17 -8.96
CA VAL A 26 4.77 6.90 -8.56
C VAL A 26 3.63 7.21 -7.60
N GLN A 27 2.46 6.63 -7.85
CA GLN A 27 1.34 6.66 -6.91
C GLN A 27 1.39 5.42 -6.02
N ASP A 28 1.58 5.63 -4.71
CA ASP A 28 1.60 4.57 -3.71
C ASP A 28 0.20 4.33 -3.12
N ILE A 29 -0.21 3.07 -3.10
CA ILE A 29 -1.49 2.60 -2.54
C ILE A 29 -1.18 1.71 -1.34
N HIS A 30 -1.64 2.10 -0.15
CA HIS A 30 -1.33 1.43 1.10
C HIS A 30 -2.44 0.46 1.51
N VAL A 31 -2.08 -0.82 1.68
CA VAL A 31 -3.01 -1.89 2.09
C VAL A 31 -2.58 -2.46 3.42
N LEU A 32 -3.38 -2.28 4.47
CA LEU A 32 -3.17 -2.91 5.76
C LEU A 32 -3.78 -4.31 5.76
N VAL A 33 -3.01 -5.33 6.16
CA VAL A 33 -3.47 -6.73 6.21
C VAL A 33 -3.29 -7.32 7.60
N THR A 34 -4.29 -8.06 8.06
CA THR A 34 -4.21 -8.82 9.33
C THR A 34 -4.68 -10.26 9.13
N GLY A 35 -4.23 -11.15 10.01
CA GLY A 35 -4.71 -12.52 10.11
C GLY A 35 -4.80 -12.95 11.58
N PHE A 36 -5.58 -14.00 11.85
CA PHE A 36 -5.76 -14.52 13.19
C PHE A 36 -4.71 -15.55 13.56
N GLY A 37 -4.44 -15.65 14.87
CA GLY A 37 -3.60 -16.68 15.46
C GLY A 37 -4.32 -18.01 15.68
N PRO A 38 -3.63 -18.96 16.33
CA PRO A 38 -4.18 -20.26 16.69
C PRO A 38 -5.46 -20.16 17.53
N PHE A 39 -6.36 -21.14 17.37
CA PHE A 39 -7.56 -21.24 18.20
C PHE A 39 -8.10 -22.66 18.25
N LYS A 40 -8.75 -23.00 19.37
CA LYS A 40 -9.25 -24.35 19.65
C LYS A 40 -8.13 -25.38 19.44
N THR A 41 -8.37 -26.39 18.61
CA THR A 41 -7.43 -27.47 18.28
C THR A 41 -6.58 -27.16 17.05
N ASN A 42 -6.64 -25.95 16.49
CA ASN A 42 -5.85 -25.56 15.32
C ASN A 42 -4.57 -24.84 15.77
N PRO A 43 -3.41 -25.52 15.82
CA PRO A 43 -2.16 -24.91 16.28
C PRO A 43 -1.58 -23.92 15.28
N LEU A 44 -2.01 -24.00 14.02
CA LEU A 44 -1.70 -23.07 12.95
C LEU A 44 -3.01 -22.47 12.43
N ASN A 45 -2.97 -21.22 12.00
CA ASN A 45 -4.10 -20.55 11.39
C ASN A 45 -3.67 -20.02 10.01
N PRO A 46 -4.26 -20.52 8.91
CA PRO A 46 -3.85 -20.16 7.56
C PRO A 46 -4.05 -18.67 7.26
N SER A 47 -4.95 -17.99 7.98
CA SER A 47 -5.15 -16.55 7.76
C SER A 47 -3.90 -15.73 8.04
N TYR A 48 -3.21 -15.97 9.16
CA TYR A 48 -1.96 -15.30 9.47
C TYR A 48 -0.81 -15.80 8.59
N LEU A 49 -0.72 -17.10 8.32
CA LEU A 49 0.31 -17.65 7.42
C LEU A 49 0.23 -17.03 6.02
N ILE A 50 -0.98 -16.91 5.45
CA ILE A 50 -1.21 -16.25 4.16
C ILE A 50 -0.83 -14.77 4.22
N ALA A 51 -1.29 -14.05 5.26
CA ALA A 51 -1.00 -12.63 5.43
C ALA A 51 0.52 -12.36 5.51
N SER A 52 1.26 -13.19 6.25
CA SER A 52 2.72 -13.10 6.39
C SER A 52 3.47 -13.47 5.12
N ALA A 53 2.88 -14.29 4.25
CA ALA A 53 3.47 -14.69 2.97
C ALA A 53 3.23 -13.66 1.84
N LEU A 54 2.44 -12.62 2.06
CA LEU A 54 2.17 -11.60 1.05
C LEU A 54 3.45 -10.85 0.64
N PRO A 55 3.61 -10.52 -0.65
CA PRO A 55 4.69 -9.63 -1.07
C PRO A 55 4.49 -8.24 -0.45
N LYS A 56 5.57 -7.58 0.00
CA LYS A 56 5.49 -6.21 0.53
C LYS A 56 5.11 -5.17 -0.51
N ILE A 57 5.43 -5.44 -1.79
CA ILE A 57 5.24 -4.52 -2.90
C ILE A 57 4.64 -5.27 -4.09
N ILE A 58 3.60 -4.71 -4.71
CA ILE A 58 3.08 -5.15 -6.02
C ILE A 58 3.14 -3.96 -6.97
N THR A 59 3.86 -4.10 -8.08
CA THR A 59 3.88 -3.12 -9.16
C THR A 59 2.76 -3.43 -10.15
N LEU A 60 1.92 -2.45 -10.45
CA LEU A 60 0.92 -2.57 -11.51
C LEU A 60 1.49 -2.01 -12.82
N PRO A 61 1.29 -2.70 -13.96
CA PRO A 61 1.66 -2.15 -15.26
C PRO A 61 0.84 -0.88 -15.55
N GLN A 62 1.44 0.08 -16.24
CA GLN A 62 0.77 1.30 -16.65
C GLN A 62 -0.45 0.96 -17.53
N SER A 63 -1.62 1.48 -17.18
CA SER A 63 -2.85 1.32 -17.96
C SER A 63 -2.86 2.25 -19.18
N THR A 64 -2.20 3.41 -19.11
CA THR A 64 -1.97 4.33 -20.24
C THR A 64 -0.60 5.01 -20.16
N PRO A 65 -0.01 5.45 -21.28
CA PRO A 65 1.29 6.14 -21.30
C PRO A 65 1.35 7.45 -20.48
N SER A 66 0.18 8.06 -20.21
CA SER A 66 0.10 9.30 -19.43
C SER A 66 -0.20 9.08 -17.94
N SER A 67 -0.47 7.85 -17.52
CA SER A 67 -0.73 7.53 -16.11
C SER A 67 0.58 7.20 -15.38
N PRO A 68 0.81 7.73 -14.17
CA PRO A 68 1.96 7.33 -13.37
C PRO A 68 1.85 5.84 -13.03
N PRO A 69 2.98 5.10 -13.02
CA PRO A 69 2.99 3.73 -12.50
C PRO A 69 2.43 3.71 -11.06
N ARG A 70 1.56 2.73 -10.80
CA ARG A 70 0.97 2.51 -9.47
C ARG A 70 1.72 1.41 -8.75
N ARG A 71 2.06 1.66 -7.48
CA ARG A 71 2.71 0.71 -6.60
C ARG A 71 1.83 0.45 -5.39
N ILE A 72 1.58 -0.80 -5.10
CA ILE A 72 0.80 -1.22 -3.94
C ILE A 72 1.77 -1.63 -2.85
N LEU A 73 1.71 -0.97 -1.70
CA LEU A 73 2.48 -1.26 -0.51
C LEU A 73 1.61 -2.04 0.47
N ILE A 74 1.95 -3.32 0.71
CA ILE A 74 1.22 -4.19 1.63
C ILE A 74 1.90 -4.16 2.99
N HIS A 75 1.14 -3.72 3.99
CA HIS A 75 1.53 -3.60 5.39
C HIS A 75 0.84 -4.71 6.17
N THR A 76 1.49 -5.87 6.27
CA THR A 76 0.99 -6.96 7.12
C THR A 76 1.29 -6.66 8.58
N HIS A 77 0.29 -6.71 9.45
CA HIS A 77 0.50 -6.60 10.89
C HIS A 77 1.39 -7.75 11.38
N PRO A 78 2.50 -7.46 12.10
CA PRO A 78 3.52 -8.46 12.39
C PRO A 78 3.05 -9.57 13.32
N ASP A 79 2.08 -9.33 14.19
CA ASP A 79 1.61 -10.32 15.16
C ASP A 79 0.25 -10.90 14.76
N PRO A 80 -0.01 -12.20 15.01
CA PRO A 80 -1.32 -12.77 14.76
C PRO A 80 -2.36 -12.17 15.71
N ILE A 81 -3.51 -11.74 15.18
CA ILE A 81 -4.62 -11.27 16.00
C ILE A 81 -5.14 -12.42 16.84
N ARG A 82 -5.20 -12.23 18.17
CA ARG A 82 -5.74 -13.23 19.09
C ARG A 82 -7.24 -13.43 18.80
N VAL A 83 -7.69 -14.68 18.78
CA VAL A 83 -9.12 -15.04 18.59
C VAL A 83 -9.90 -14.77 19.89
N SER A 84 -9.93 -13.50 20.30
CA SER A 84 -10.62 -13.00 21.50
C SER A 84 -11.34 -11.68 21.19
N TYR A 85 -12.56 -11.54 21.71
CA TYR A 85 -13.40 -10.37 21.44
C TYR A 85 -12.76 -9.08 21.98
N SER A 86 -12.25 -9.08 23.22
CA SER A 86 -11.57 -7.90 23.76
C SER A 86 -10.28 -7.59 23.01
N ALA A 87 -9.54 -8.62 22.59
CA ALA A 87 -8.31 -8.43 21.84
C ALA A 87 -8.60 -7.74 20.51
N VAL A 88 -9.62 -8.16 19.78
CA VAL A 88 -10.04 -7.49 18.54
C VAL A 88 -10.53 -6.07 18.80
N ARG A 89 -11.39 -5.86 19.81
CA ARG A 89 -11.91 -4.53 20.17
C ARG A 89 -10.79 -3.52 20.38
N SER A 90 -9.72 -3.93 21.05
CA SER A 90 -8.58 -3.06 21.38
C SER A 90 -7.55 -2.97 20.25
N ALA A 91 -7.21 -4.09 19.61
CA ALA A 91 -6.12 -4.14 18.64
C ALA A 91 -6.45 -3.40 17.34
N ILE A 92 -7.67 -3.51 16.81
CA ILE A 92 -7.96 -2.99 15.47
C ILE A 92 -7.88 -1.46 15.39
N PRO A 93 -8.53 -0.69 16.28
CA PRO A 93 -8.33 0.76 16.30
C PRO A 93 -6.86 1.13 16.51
N ALA A 94 -6.16 0.45 17.43
CA ALA A 94 -4.76 0.73 17.73
C ALA A 94 -3.82 0.49 16.53
N ILE A 95 -4.04 -0.59 15.76
CA ILE A 95 -3.26 -0.89 14.54
C ILE A 95 -3.50 0.18 13.48
N ILE A 96 -4.76 0.59 13.27
CA ILE A 96 -5.11 1.62 12.29
C ILE A 96 -4.53 2.97 12.71
N ASP A 97 -4.59 3.32 14.00
CA ASP A 97 -4.05 4.58 14.50
C ASP A 97 -2.51 4.60 14.47
N ALA A 98 -1.86 3.48 14.78
CA ALA A 98 -0.41 3.33 14.60
C ALA A 98 -0.01 3.51 13.13
N PHE A 99 -0.76 2.90 12.20
CA PHE A 99 -0.55 3.11 10.77
C PHE A 99 -0.66 4.59 10.41
N LYS A 100 -1.72 5.29 10.86
CA LYS A 100 -1.89 6.73 10.61
C LYS A 100 -0.69 7.54 11.11
N ASN A 101 -0.20 7.25 12.32
CA ASN A 101 0.94 7.95 12.90
C ASN A 101 2.21 7.79 12.04
N ASP A 102 2.41 6.62 11.45
CA ASP A 102 3.54 6.33 10.55
C ASP A 102 3.36 6.90 9.13
N HIS A 103 2.17 7.41 8.79
CA HIS A 103 1.79 7.84 7.44
C HIS A 103 1.21 9.26 7.41
N ASP A 104 1.75 10.17 8.22
CA ASP A 104 1.37 11.59 8.28
C ASP A 104 -0.11 11.81 8.62
N GLY A 105 -0.65 10.97 9.51
CA GLY A 105 -2.06 11.00 9.93
C GLY A 105 -3.02 10.33 8.95
N ARG A 106 -2.54 9.82 7.79
CA ARG A 106 -3.41 9.23 6.77
C ARG A 106 -3.74 7.77 7.09
N PRO A 107 -5.01 7.36 6.98
CA PRO A 107 -5.38 5.95 7.15
C PRO A 107 -4.86 5.11 5.97
N PRO A 108 -4.85 3.76 6.10
CA PRO A 108 -4.64 2.88 4.95
C PRO A 108 -5.71 3.13 3.88
N ASP A 109 -5.34 3.04 2.59
CA ASP A 109 -6.30 3.15 1.49
C ASP A 109 -7.28 1.96 1.51
N PHE A 110 -6.77 0.76 1.86
CA PHE A 110 -7.56 -0.45 2.08
C PHE A 110 -7.15 -1.16 3.37
N VAL A 111 -8.12 -1.78 4.04
CA VAL A 111 -7.88 -2.75 5.13
C VAL A 111 -8.43 -4.11 4.72
N ILE A 112 -7.60 -5.15 4.79
CA ILE A 112 -8.00 -6.53 4.53
C ILE A 112 -7.80 -7.36 5.79
N HIS A 113 -8.88 -7.94 6.28
CA HIS A 113 -8.83 -8.95 7.34
C HIS A 113 -8.96 -10.33 6.70
N ILE A 114 -8.08 -11.27 7.07
CA ILE A 114 -8.14 -12.65 6.62
C ILE A 114 -8.59 -13.52 7.80
N GLY A 115 -9.52 -14.44 7.57
CA GLY A 115 -9.98 -15.41 8.56
C GLY A 115 -10.13 -16.81 7.99
N MET A 116 -9.89 -17.82 8.81
CA MET A 116 -10.08 -19.21 8.41
C MET A 116 -11.56 -19.61 8.54
N ALA A 117 -12.13 -20.17 7.48
CA ALA A 117 -13.40 -20.89 7.49
C ALA A 117 -13.12 -22.39 7.25
N SER A 118 -12.90 -23.16 8.31
CA SER A 118 -12.51 -24.58 8.22
C SER A 118 -13.54 -25.48 7.54
N THR A 119 -14.80 -25.05 7.47
CA THR A 119 -15.89 -25.79 6.82
C THR A 119 -16.02 -25.49 5.34
N ARG A 120 -15.26 -24.52 4.81
CA ARG A 120 -15.27 -24.12 3.41
C ARG A 120 -14.00 -24.61 2.71
N ASP A 121 -14.16 -25.10 1.48
CA ASP A 121 -13.08 -25.48 0.58
C ASP A 121 -12.80 -24.41 -0.50
N TYR A 122 -13.51 -23.28 -0.43
CA TYR A 122 -13.40 -22.13 -1.32
C TYR A 122 -12.99 -20.86 -0.55
N TYR A 123 -12.56 -19.83 -1.29
CA TYR A 123 -12.24 -18.51 -0.78
C TYR A 123 -13.45 -17.59 -0.94
N ALA A 124 -13.73 -16.75 0.05
CA ALA A 124 -14.90 -15.87 -0.01
C ALA A 124 -14.60 -14.46 0.48
N VAL A 125 -15.05 -13.46 -0.27
CA VAL A 125 -15.13 -12.08 0.21
C VAL A 125 -16.49 -11.85 0.85
N GLU A 126 -16.48 -11.42 2.11
CA GLU A 126 -17.71 -11.11 2.84
C GLU A 126 -18.22 -9.71 2.48
N THR A 127 -19.51 -9.61 2.19
CA THR A 127 -20.17 -8.40 1.67
C THR A 127 -20.88 -7.58 2.74
N VAL A 128 -21.01 -8.14 3.94
CA VAL A 128 -21.78 -7.58 5.04
C VAL A 128 -21.19 -8.02 6.38
N ALA A 129 -21.30 -7.15 7.38
CA ALA A 129 -20.99 -7.47 8.76
C ALA A 129 -22.14 -7.01 9.66
N HIS A 130 -22.44 -7.79 10.68
CA HIS A 130 -23.54 -7.51 11.58
C HIS A 130 -23.05 -7.11 12.98
N ARG A 131 -23.77 -6.19 13.62
CA ARG A 131 -23.45 -5.69 14.96
C ARG A 131 -23.69 -6.73 16.05
N ASP A 132 -24.58 -7.68 15.82
CA ASP A 132 -25.20 -8.50 16.86
C ASP A 132 -25.12 -10.00 16.58
N GLY A 133 -25.29 -10.81 17.63
CA GLY A 133 -25.46 -12.26 17.53
C GLY A 133 -24.18 -13.06 17.81
N TYR A 134 -23.21 -12.49 18.51
CA TYR A 134 -21.92 -13.10 18.84
C TYR A 134 -22.03 -14.07 20.02
N ARG A 135 -22.68 -15.21 19.77
CA ARG A 135 -23.08 -16.21 20.79
C ARG A 135 -22.07 -17.35 21.00
N TYR A 136 -20.96 -17.34 20.28
CA TYR A 136 -19.90 -18.33 20.44
C TYR A 136 -18.83 -17.82 21.39
N THR A 137 -18.29 -18.70 22.23
CA THR A 137 -17.19 -18.32 23.12
C THR A 137 -15.87 -18.20 22.37
N ASP A 138 -15.09 -17.20 22.74
CA ASP A 138 -13.73 -17.00 22.25
C ASP A 138 -12.71 -17.92 22.96
N VAL A 139 -11.41 -17.76 22.68
CA VAL A 139 -10.36 -18.59 23.32
C VAL A 139 -10.21 -18.34 24.82
N GLU A 140 -10.93 -17.36 25.38
CA GLU A 140 -10.95 -17.02 26.81
C GLU A 140 -12.29 -17.39 27.45
N GLY A 141 -13.18 -18.07 26.71
CA GLY A 141 -14.49 -18.48 27.19
C GLY A 141 -15.53 -17.35 27.21
N ARG A 142 -15.27 -16.20 26.59
CA ARG A 142 -16.14 -15.02 26.63
C ARG A 142 -17.01 -14.88 25.39
N LEU A 143 -18.19 -14.30 25.57
CA LEU A 143 -19.13 -13.97 24.48
C LEU A 143 -18.87 -12.54 23.97
N GLY A 144 -19.31 -12.24 22.74
CA GLY A 144 -19.05 -10.94 22.10
C GLY A 144 -19.93 -9.78 22.58
N PHE A 145 -20.86 -10.02 23.50
CA PHE A 145 -21.82 -9.00 23.94
C PHE A 145 -21.14 -7.82 24.64
N GLU A 146 -20.34 -8.07 25.67
CA GLU A 146 -19.70 -7.01 26.47
C GLU A 146 -18.61 -6.27 25.69
N ASP A 147 -17.82 -7.00 24.90
CA ASP A 147 -16.71 -6.44 24.16
C ASP A 147 -17.13 -5.82 22.81
N GLY A 148 -18.34 -6.06 22.31
CA GLY A 148 -18.81 -5.48 21.04
C GLY A 148 -20.24 -4.98 21.10
N GLU A 149 -21.21 -5.89 21.16
CA GLU A 149 -22.63 -5.55 20.95
C GLU A 149 -23.12 -4.41 21.85
N ALA A 150 -22.84 -4.50 23.16
CA ALA A 150 -23.24 -3.48 24.13
C ALA A 150 -22.58 -2.12 23.84
N VAL A 151 -21.31 -2.11 23.47
CA VAL A 151 -20.54 -0.90 23.13
C VAL A 151 -21.06 -0.26 21.85
N TRP A 152 -21.34 -1.08 20.82
CA TRP A 152 -21.86 -0.61 19.54
C TRP A 152 -23.30 -0.12 19.64
N LYS A 153 -24.14 -0.77 20.44
CA LYS A 153 -25.50 -0.32 20.75
C LYS A 153 -25.50 1.01 21.50
N ALA A 154 -24.68 1.13 22.54
CA ALA A 154 -24.54 2.39 23.28
C ALA A 154 -24.09 3.55 22.37
N ALA A 155 -23.23 3.25 21.39
CA ALA A 155 -22.78 4.19 20.37
C ALA A 155 -23.77 4.37 19.18
N ARG A 156 -24.95 3.73 19.22
CA ARG A 156 -25.99 3.76 18.18
C ARG A 156 -25.44 3.44 16.77
N LEU A 157 -24.54 2.47 16.68
CA LEU A 157 -24.04 2.03 15.38
C LEU A 157 -25.09 1.20 14.63
N PRO A 158 -25.10 1.27 13.27
CA PRO A 158 -26.02 0.51 12.43
C PRO A 158 -25.98 -0.98 12.73
N GLU A 159 -27.10 -1.68 12.63
CA GLU A 159 -27.13 -3.13 12.88
C GLU A 159 -26.32 -3.92 11.84
N VAL A 160 -26.19 -3.32 10.65
CA VAL A 160 -25.52 -3.88 9.50
C VAL A 160 -24.59 -2.84 8.91
N LEU A 161 -23.35 -3.23 8.64
CA LEU A 161 -22.37 -2.41 7.94
C LEU A 161 -21.85 -3.15 6.70
N ARG A 162 -21.55 -2.37 5.67
CA ARG A 162 -21.00 -2.85 4.40
C ARG A 162 -19.79 -2.02 3.99
N PRO A 163 -18.83 -2.59 3.25
CA PRO A 163 -17.85 -1.79 2.53
C PRO A 163 -18.57 -0.79 1.63
N GLY A 164 -18.10 0.45 1.54
CA GLY A 164 -18.85 1.48 0.83
C GLY A 164 -18.39 2.90 1.11
N PRO A 165 -19.00 3.90 0.45
CA PRO A 165 -18.67 5.30 0.66
C PRO A 165 -18.96 5.72 2.11
N ARG A 166 -18.33 6.81 2.56
CA ARG A 166 -18.70 7.43 3.84
C ARG A 166 -20.21 7.67 3.88
N THR A 167 -20.84 7.33 4.99
CA THR A 167 -22.26 7.62 5.24
C THR A 167 -22.36 8.94 5.95
N MET A 168 -23.13 9.86 5.39
CA MET A 168 -23.47 11.12 6.04
C MET A 168 -24.69 10.89 6.97
N PRO A 169 -24.89 11.72 8.00
CA PRO A 169 -26.00 11.57 8.94
C PRO A 169 -27.38 11.55 8.28
N ASP A 170 -27.52 12.17 7.11
CA ASP A 170 -28.78 12.25 6.35
C ASP A 170 -29.00 11.02 5.44
N ASP A 171 -28.00 10.15 5.26
CA ASP A 171 -28.12 8.89 4.50
C ASP A 171 -28.68 7.73 5.37
N ALA A 172 -28.95 7.99 6.66
CA ALA A 172 -29.37 6.98 7.64
C ALA A 172 -30.89 6.93 7.86
N SER A 173 -31.67 7.69 7.08
CA SER A 173 -33.12 7.57 7.00
C SER A 173 -33.54 7.07 5.61
N ASP A 174 -34.58 6.25 5.60
CA ASP A 174 -35.46 5.98 4.45
C ASP A 174 -35.09 4.79 3.54
N ASP A 175 -35.23 3.58 4.10
CA ASP A 175 -35.87 2.46 3.38
C ASP A 175 -37.30 2.31 3.96
N ASP A 176 -38.20 3.24 3.63
CA ASP A 176 -39.65 3.08 3.67
C ASP A 176 -40.27 4.11 2.68
N ASP A 177 -41.27 3.67 1.93
CA ASP A 177 -41.85 4.26 0.72
C ASP A 177 -42.46 5.68 0.82
N ASP A 178 -42.60 6.28 -0.37
CA ASP A 178 -43.58 7.27 -0.86
C ASP A 178 -43.24 8.79 -0.94
N ASP A 179 -43.24 9.24 -2.20
CA ASP A 179 -43.56 10.55 -2.79
C ASP A 179 -43.79 11.77 -1.88
N GLU A 180 -43.04 12.87 -2.08
CA GLU A 180 -43.64 14.14 -2.53
C GLU A 180 -42.60 15.22 -2.95
N GLU A 181 -43.09 16.12 -3.78
CA GLU A 181 -42.41 17.10 -4.62
C GLU A 181 -42.19 18.47 -3.93
N THR A 182 -41.23 19.24 -4.44
CA THR A 182 -40.97 20.71 -4.27
C THR A 182 -40.28 21.14 -2.96
N LYS A 183 -39.40 22.17 -2.90
CA LYS A 183 -39.29 23.42 -3.66
C LYS A 183 -37.94 24.12 -3.40
N ALA A 184 -37.59 25.03 -4.32
CA ALA A 184 -36.37 25.84 -4.39
C ALA A 184 -36.20 26.97 -3.33
N GLY A 185 -34.95 27.41 -3.18
CA GLY A 185 -34.51 28.70 -2.59
C GLY A 185 -33.45 28.49 -1.49
N LYS A 186 -32.33 29.22 -1.36
CA LYS A 186 -31.78 30.44 -1.97
C LYS A 186 -30.26 30.42 -1.77
N ALA A 187 -29.54 31.06 -2.67
CA ALA A 187 -28.15 31.45 -2.47
C ALA A 187 -28.06 32.61 -1.47
N GLU A 188 -27.06 32.59 -0.59
CA GLU A 188 -26.57 33.78 0.10
C GLU A 188 -25.03 33.82 0.04
N ASP A 189 -24.55 34.97 -0.42
CA ASP A 189 -23.15 35.38 -0.52
C ASP A 189 -22.53 35.58 0.87
N GLY A 190 -21.25 35.23 0.99
CA GLY A 190 -20.39 35.59 2.12
C GLY A 190 -18.95 35.78 1.65
N VAL A 191 -18.53 37.04 1.58
CA VAL A 191 -17.22 37.53 1.12
C VAL A 191 -16.14 37.43 2.22
N GLU A 192 -14.98 36.91 1.80
CA GLU A 192 -13.58 37.13 2.21
C GLU A 192 -13.13 37.19 3.70
N GLY A 193 -12.10 36.38 3.97
CA GLY A 193 -11.09 36.63 4.99
C GLY A 193 -9.78 35.98 4.56
N GLU A 194 -8.86 36.76 3.98
CA GLU A 194 -7.47 36.37 3.74
C GLU A 194 -6.71 36.20 5.07
N GLY A 195 -5.94 35.12 5.17
CA GLY A 195 -5.09 34.81 6.30
C GLY A 195 -4.11 33.70 5.92
N ASP A 196 -2.99 34.14 5.35
CA ASP A 196 -1.86 33.35 4.87
C ASP A 196 -1.27 32.44 5.97
N GLY A 197 -0.90 31.21 5.59
CA GLY A 197 -0.35 30.23 6.53
C GLY A 197 -0.28 28.80 6.01
N ASN A 198 0.12 28.58 4.76
CA ASN A 198 0.47 27.24 4.31
C ASN A 198 1.85 26.89 4.89
N VAL A 199 1.90 26.09 5.96
CA VAL A 199 3.17 25.69 6.58
C VAL A 199 3.76 24.52 5.80
N ALA A 200 4.78 24.81 4.98
CA ALA A 200 5.54 23.79 4.28
C ALA A 200 6.77 23.37 5.10
N GLN A 201 6.82 22.12 5.56
CA GLN A 201 7.98 21.56 6.26
C GLN A 201 8.82 20.72 5.30
N ARG A 202 10.11 21.05 5.16
CA ARG A 202 11.05 20.36 4.25
C ARG A 202 12.16 19.65 5.02
N LYS A 203 12.42 18.37 4.68
CA LYS A 203 13.43 17.51 5.32
C LYS A 203 14.30 16.81 4.26
N PRO A 204 15.51 17.33 3.97
CA PRO A 204 16.45 16.69 3.06
C PRO A 204 17.34 15.66 3.77
N SER A 205 17.77 14.64 3.02
CA SER A 205 18.75 13.61 3.41
C SER A 205 19.64 13.24 2.21
N THR A 206 20.88 12.85 2.46
CA THR A 206 21.81 12.40 1.41
C THR A 206 22.63 11.23 1.91
N THR A 207 22.80 10.21 1.09
CA THR A 207 23.60 9.01 1.39
C THR A 207 24.46 8.66 0.18
N VAL A 208 25.72 8.33 0.42
CA VAL A 208 26.69 7.98 -0.64
C VAL A 208 27.18 6.56 -0.42
N TYR A 209 27.14 5.75 -1.47
CA TYR A 209 27.64 4.38 -1.50
C TYR A 209 28.76 4.28 -2.53
N THR A 210 29.90 3.70 -2.14
CA THR A 210 31.02 3.46 -3.05
C THR A 210 31.47 2.00 -2.96
N THR A 211 31.63 1.37 -4.13
CA THR A 211 32.24 0.05 -4.28
C THR A 211 33.19 0.08 -5.48
N LYS A 212 34.05 -0.94 -5.65
CA LYS A 212 35.04 -0.95 -6.74
C LYS A 212 34.36 -0.76 -8.10
N GLY A 213 34.63 0.36 -8.74
CA GLY A 213 34.12 0.71 -10.06
C GLY A 213 32.71 1.34 -10.09
N ILE A 214 32.00 1.47 -8.97
CA ILE A 214 30.65 2.05 -8.92
C ILE A 214 30.51 3.02 -7.74
N SER A 215 30.04 4.23 -8.00
CA SER A 215 29.63 5.20 -6.98
C SER A 215 28.14 5.51 -7.16
N ALA A 216 27.37 5.48 -6.07
CA ALA A 216 25.95 5.85 -6.07
C ALA A 216 25.68 6.92 -5.00
N THR A 217 25.06 8.03 -5.40
CA THR A 217 24.61 9.09 -4.50
C THR A 217 23.10 9.12 -4.48
N VAL A 218 22.49 8.92 -3.31
CA VAL A 218 21.05 8.97 -3.09
C VAL A 218 20.72 10.24 -2.31
N VAL A 219 19.95 11.14 -2.92
CA VAL A 219 19.42 12.36 -2.29
C VAL A 219 17.92 12.18 -2.11
N THR A 220 17.41 12.33 -0.90
CA THR A 220 15.97 12.27 -0.60
C THR A 220 15.52 13.62 -0.06
N ASP A 221 14.46 14.18 -0.62
CA ASP A 221 13.87 15.47 -0.21
C ASP A 221 12.39 15.28 0.07
N THR A 222 11.97 15.45 1.32
CA THR A 222 10.57 15.31 1.74
C THR A 222 9.98 16.68 2.04
N THR A 223 8.86 17.02 1.41
CA THR A 223 8.10 18.26 1.67
C THR A 223 6.70 17.91 2.10
N THR A 224 6.27 18.39 3.26
CA THR A 224 4.91 18.22 3.77
C THR A 224 4.19 19.58 3.72
N THR A 225 2.98 19.59 3.17
CA THR A 225 2.14 20.77 3.02
C THR A 225 0.77 20.47 3.62
N THR A 226 0.33 21.30 4.56
CA THR A 226 -0.96 21.12 5.25
C THR A 226 -1.88 22.27 4.91
N ILE A 227 -3.04 21.97 4.31
CA ILE A 227 -4.05 22.98 3.98
C ILE A 227 -4.99 23.15 5.19
N PRO A 228 -5.09 24.35 5.81
CA PRO A 228 -5.78 24.55 7.08
C PRO A 228 -7.29 24.21 7.07
N ASN A 229 -7.98 24.37 5.94
CA ASN A 229 -9.44 24.23 5.89
C ASN A 229 -9.96 22.79 5.74
N ASP A 230 -9.14 21.85 5.27
CA ASP A 230 -9.57 20.46 5.02
C ASP A 230 -8.84 19.42 5.88
N ASN A 231 -7.91 19.84 6.75
CA ASN A 231 -6.96 18.96 7.44
C ASN A 231 -6.20 18.02 6.47
N ALA A 232 -6.17 18.36 5.18
CA ALA A 232 -5.53 17.59 4.14
C ALA A 232 -4.02 17.89 4.17
N THR A 233 -3.25 16.87 4.56
CA THR A 233 -1.79 16.92 4.54
C THR A 233 -1.29 16.16 3.32
N THR A 234 -0.50 16.84 2.48
CA THR A 234 0.17 16.24 1.33
C THR A 234 1.65 16.16 1.62
N THR A 235 2.22 14.96 1.57
CA THR A 235 3.66 14.75 1.70
C THR A 235 4.22 14.36 0.33
N THR A 236 5.26 15.05 -0.14
CA THR A 236 5.95 14.72 -1.39
C THR A 236 7.38 14.33 -1.06
N THR A 237 7.79 13.11 -1.40
CA THR A 237 9.15 12.61 -1.25
C THR A 237 9.80 12.45 -2.62
N THR A 238 10.88 13.19 -2.89
CA THR A 238 11.68 13.04 -4.10
C THR A 238 12.99 12.36 -3.77
N THR A 239 13.23 11.18 -4.33
CA THR A 239 14.49 10.44 -4.22
C THR A 239 15.24 10.49 -5.56
N THR A 240 16.40 11.12 -5.59
CA THR A 240 17.31 11.14 -6.74
C THR A 240 18.50 10.25 -6.47
N THR A 241 18.67 9.21 -7.28
CA THR A 241 19.82 8.29 -7.26
C THR A 241 20.69 8.54 -8.49
N THR A 242 21.93 8.98 -8.27
CA THR A 242 22.94 9.15 -9.31
C THR A 242 23.96 8.02 -9.20
N THR A 243 24.04 7.15 -10.20
CA THR A 243 25.01 6.04 -10.25
C THR A 243 26.04 6.31 -11.34
N THR A 244 27.31 6.32 -10.96
CA THR A 244 28.46 6.46 -11.86
C THR A 244 29.22 5.15 -11.89
N THR A 245 29.37 4.56 -13.09
CA THR A 245 30.15 3.33 -13.29
C THR A 245 31.43 3.64 -14.06
N THR A 246 32.54 3.08 -13.57
CA THR A 246 33.86 3.11 -14.20
C THR A 246 34.24 1.68 -14.56
N THR A 247 34.46 1.41 -15.84
CA THR A 247 34.93 0.09 -16.27
C THR A 247 36.45 0.02 -16.17
N SER A 248 36.98 -0.77 -15.23
CA SER A 248 38.38 -1.17 -15.26
C SER A 248 38.55 -2.45 -16.09
N ARG A 249 39.53 -2.45 -17.00
CA ARG A 249 39.91 -3.64 -17.77
C ARG A 249 40.55 -4.67 -16.81
N PRO A 250 40.27 -5.98 -16.92
CA PRO A 250 41.01 -6.97 -16.14
C PRO A 250 42.49 -6.98 -16.58
N PRO A 251 43.45 -7.24 -15.68
CA PRO A 251 44.85 -7.28 -16.05
C PRO A 251 45.07 -8.36 -17.12
N SER A 252 45.73 -7.99 -18.21
CA SER A 252 46.18 -8.96 -19.21
C SER A 252 47.14 -9.94 -18.54
N LEU A 253 46.80 -11.23 -18.56
CA LEU A 253 47.73 -12.31 -18.25
C LEU A 253 48.91 -12.22 -19.23
N SER A 254 50.06 -11.76 -18.78
CA SER A 254 51.32 -11.89 -19.51
C SER A 254 51.84 -13.32 -19.31
N SER A 255 51.96 -14.07 -20.40
CA SER A 255 52.68 -15.35 -20.44
C SER A 255 54.14 -15.14 -20.01
N PRO A 256 54.75 -16.06 -19.24
CA PRO A 256 56.14 -15.95 -18.85
C PRO A 256 57.00 -16.60 -19.94
N ASP A 257 57.64 -15.81 -20.80
CA ASP A 257 58.86 -16.18 -21.54
C ASP A 257 59.31 -14.99 -22.41
N ASP A 258 60.02 -14.03 -21.81
CA ASP A 258 61.04 -13.26 -22.54
C ASP A 258 61.99 -12.55 -21.53
N PRO A 259 63.30 -12.89 -21.49
CA PRO A 259 64.24 -12.36 -20.51
C PRO A 259 65.04 -11.19 -21.10
N ASP A 260 64.37 -10.14 -21.57
CA ASP A 260 65.05 -8.86 -21.82
C ASP A 260 64.04 -7.71 -21.94
N ASN A 261 63.58 -7.15 -20.82
CA ASN A 261 63.11 -5.76 -20.84
C ASN A 261 63.15 -5.10 -19.45
N GLN A 262 63.99 -4.07 -19.35
CA GLN A 262 64.06 -3.15 -18.22
C GLN A 262 62.75 -2.34 -18.06
N PRO A 263 62.44 -1.79 -16.87
CA PRO A 263 61.25 -0.98 -16.68
C PRO A 263 61.39 0.36 -17.41
N GLN A 264 60.89 0.44 -18.64
CA GLN A 264 60.59 1.72 -19.27
C GLN A 264 59.28 2.25 -18.69
N THR A 265 59.37 3.35 -17.94
CA THR A 265 58.22 4.19 -17.60
C THR A 265 57.74 4.87 -18.87
N ASP A 266 56.68 4.36 -19.47
CA ASP A 266 56.02 4.95 -20.63
C ASP A 266 55.07 6.07 -20.16
N PRO A 267 55.32 7.36 -20.49
CA PRO A 267 54.42 8.45 -20.16
C PRO A 267 53.43 8.65 -21.30
N SER A 268 52.57 7.67 -21.57
CA SER A 268 51.52 7.82 -22.59
C SER A 268 50.35 6.84 -22.40
N ASP A 269 49.56 7.05 -21.32
CA ASP A 269 48.22 6.45 -21.21
C ASP A 269 47.17 7.51 -21.62
N PRO A 270 46.56 7.45 -22.84
CA PRO A 270 45.44 8.30 -23.22
C PRO A 270 44.12 7.78 -22.59
N PRO A 271 43.05 8.59 -22.58
CA PRO A 271 42.21 8.81 -21.41
C PRO A 271 41.29 7.64 -21.05
N HIS A 272 40.93 7.60 -19.77
CA HIS A 272 39.90 6.74 -19.18
C HIS A 272 38.69 6.52 -20.11
N ARG A 273 38.32 5.25 -20.32
CA ARG A 273 37.07 4.80 -20.96
C ARG A 273 35.84 5.52 -20.35
N PRO A 274 34.72 5.67 -21.08
CA PRO A 274 33.65 6.58 -20.70
C PRO A 274 33.02 6.19 -19.35
N LEU A 275 32.93 7.17 -18.45
CA LEU A 275 32.05 7.13 -17.29
C LEU A 275 30.61 7.10 -17.82
N SER A 276 29.86 6.03 -17.54
CA SER A 276 28.41 6.07 -17.70
C SER A 276 27.78 6.56 -16.40
N THR A 277 27.00 7.65 -16.46
CA THR A 277 26.30 8.21 -15.29
C THR A 277 24.80 8.18 -15.50
N ILE A 278 24.10 7.36 -14.71
CA ILE A 278 22.64 7.28 -14.76
C ILE A 278 22.07 8.02 -13.55
N THR A 279 21.17 8.96 -13.78
CA THR A 279 20.44 9.68 -12.72
C THR A 279 18.97 9.30 -12.78
N THR A 280 18.46 8.64 -11.74
CA THR A 280 17.04 8.31 -11.61
C THR A 280 16.43 9.16 -10.51
N THR A 281 15.46 9.99 -10.84
CA THR A 281 14.67 10.78 -9.87
C THR A 281 13.27 10.19 -9.79
N ILE A 282 12.92 9.67 -8.62
CA ILE A 282 11.57 9.18 -8.32
C ILE A 282 10.90 10.20 -7.40
N THR A 283 9.79 10.78 -7.82
CA THR A 283 8.96 11.64 -6.97
C THR A 283 7.71 10.87 -6.57
N THR A 284 7.58 10.58 -5.28
CA THR A 284 6.39 9.96 -4.71
C THR A 284 5.59 11.05 -4.00
N THR A 285 4.35 11.28 -4.43
CA THR A 285 3.43 12.18 -3.72
C THR A 285 2.49 11.33 -2.89
N ALA A 286 2.71 11.31 -1.58
CA ALA A 286 1.78 10.86 -0.56
C ALA A 286 0.63 11.87 -0.42
N SER A 287 -0.25 11.87 -1.42
CA SER A 287 -1.62 12.35 -1.29
C SER A 287 -2.53 11.15 -1.00
N HIS A 288 -3.67 11.36 -0.33
CA HIS A 288 -4.63 10.26 -0.12
C HIS A 288 -5.04 9.73 -1.49
N THR A 289 -4.88 8.42 -1.74
CA THR A 289 -5.33 7.86 -3.02
C THR A 289 -6.86 7.99 -3.05
N PRO A 290 -7.43 8.68 -4.05
CA PRO A 290 -8.89 8.76 -4.15
C PRO A 290 -9.47 7.36 -4.26
N THR A 291 -10.38 7.01 -3.35
CA THR A 291 -11.06 5.73 -3.36
C THR A 291 -12.58 5.93 -3.40
N ALA A 292 -13.27 5.06 -4.11
CA ALA A 292 -14.72 4.95 -4.17
C ALA A 292 -15.12 3.50 -3.87
N PRO A 293 -14.98 3.04 -2.62
CA PRO A 293 -15.41 1.69 -2.27
C PRO A 293 -16.92 1.53 -2.41
N SER A 294 -17.32 0.35 -2.85
CA SER A 294 -18.70 -0.11 -2.93
C SER A 294 -18.80 -1.52 -2.34
N PRO A 295 -19.99 -1.97 -1.90
CA PRO A 295 -20.16 -3.36 -1.52
C PRO A 295 -19.72 -4.30 -2.66
N PRO A 296 -18.89 -5.33 -2.40
CA PRO A 296 -18.51 -6.29 -3.43
C PRO A 296 -19.73 -6.95 -4.06
N ASP A 297 -19.79 -6.92 -5.40
CA ASP A 297 -20.93 -7.37 -6.21
C ASP A 297 -20.48 -8.29 -7.38
N ALA A 298 -21.38 -8.59 -8.31
CA ALA A 298 -21.06 -9.47 -9.44
C ALA A 298 -19.93 -8.93 -10.35
N PRO A 299 -19.89 -7.64 -10.73
CA PRO A 299 -18.73 -7.00 -11.35
C PRO A 299 -17.43 -7.18 -10.57
N PHE A 300 -17.44 -6.92 -9.25
CA PHE A 300 -16.29 -7.14 -8.40
C PHE A 300 -15.81 -8.59 -8.44
N LEU A 301 -16.72 -9.55 -8.29
CA LEU A 301 -16.39 -10.98 -8.34
C LEU A 301 -15.79 -11.38 -9.68
N LYS A 302 -16.31 -10.84 -10.79
CA LYS A 302 -15.78 -11.07 -12.13
C LYS A 302 -14.34 -10.53 -12.25
N ALA A 303 -14.08 -9.34 -11.73
CA ALA A 303 -12.74 -8.76 -11.70
C ALA A 303 -11.79 -9.61 -10.84
N TRP A 304 -12.20 -10.02 -9.65
CA TRP A 304 -11.38 -10.84 -8.76
C TRP A 304 -11.04 -12.19 -9.39
N LYS A 305 -12.01 -12.86 -10.03
CA LYS A 305 -11.78 -14.09 -10.80
C LYS A 305 -10.74 -13.94 -11.91
N SER A 306 -10.62 -12.75 -12.51
CA SER A 306 -9.62 -12.48 -13.55
C SER A 306 -8.19 -12.32 -13.00
N PHE A 307 -8.06 -11.98 -11.71
CA PHE A 307 -6.76 -11.82 -11.02
C PHE A 307 -6.36 -13.03 -10.17
N ALA A 308 -7.32 -13.89 -9.80
CA ALA A 308 -7.09 -15.10 -9.02
C ALA A 308 -6.36 -16.19 -9.84
N PRO A 309 -5.60 -17.09 -9.19
CA PRO A 309 -4.96 -18.20 -9.89
C PRO A 309 -6.00 -19.11 -10.55
N ARG A 310 -5.63 -19.70 -11.70
CA ARG A 310 -6.53 -20.60 -12.44
C ARG A 310 -6.93 -21.78 -11.56
N GLY A 311 -8.24 -22.03 -11.48
CA GLY A 311 -8.79 -23.14 -10.71
C GLY A 311 -9.08 -22.81 -9.23
N ALA A 312 -8.71 -21.63 -8.73
CA ALA A 312 -9.17 -21.20 -7.42
C ALA A 312 -10.67 -20.88 -7.42
N ASP A 313 -11.40 -21.48 -6.49
CA ASP A 313 -12.82 -21.19 -6.26
C ASP A 313 -12.95 -19.95 -5.37
N VAL A 314 -13.25 -18.82 -5.98
CA VAL A 314 -13.48 -17.54 -5.30
C VAL A 314 -14.95 -17.12 -5.43
N ARG A 315 -15.53 -16.68 -4.31
CA ARG A 315 -16.97 -16.38 -4.18
C ARG A 315 -17.22 -15.10 -3.38
N LEU A 316 -18.44 -14.58 -3.47
CA LEU A 316 -18.96 -13.63 -2.49
C LEU A 316 -19.78 -14.38 -1.44
N SER A 317 -19.83 -13.84 -0.24
CA SER A 317 -20.60 -14.37 0.89
C SER A 317 -21.22 -13.21 1.68
N ASP A 318 -22.40 -13.44 2.25
CA ASP A 318 -23.09 -12.53 3.16
C ASP A 318 -23.11 -13.04 4.61
N ASP A 319 -22.39 -14.12 4.87
CA ASP A 319 -22.28 -14.75 6.18
C ASP A 319 -20.81 -14.89 6.60
N ALA A 320 -20.35 -13.93 7.39
CA ALA A 320 -19.03 -13.96 8.02
C ALA A 320 -19.00 -14.82 9.32
N GLY A 321 -20.09 -15.51 9.65
CA GLY A 321 -20.14 -16.59 10.64
C GLY A 321 -20.47 -16.18 12.09
N ARG A 322 -20.89 -14.92 12.35
CA ARG A 322 -21.29 -14.42 13.70
C ARG A 322 -20.30 -14.77 14.82
N TYR A 323 -19.01 -14.88 14.49
CA TYR A 323 -17.91 -15.17 15.41
C TYR A 323 -16.81 -14.11 15.25
N LEU A 324 -15.56 -14.39 15.60
CA LEU A 324 -14.47 -13.42 15.54
C LEU A 324 -14.17 -12.90 14.13
N CYS A 325 -14.48 -13.68 13.08
CA CYS A 325 -14.35 -13.26 11.68
C CYS A 325 -15.31 -12.10 11.34
N GLU A 326 -16.60 -12.23 11.67
CA GLU A 326 -17.54 -11.11 11.51
C GLU A 326 -17.24 -9.97 12.50
N PHE A 327 -16.81 -10.31 13.72
CA PHE A 327 -16.55 -9.32 14.77
C PHE A 327 -15.43 -8.35 14.40
N ILE A 328 -14.30 -8.84 13.88
CA ILE A 328 -13.20 -7.99 13.40
C ILE A 328 -13.63 -7.16 12.19
N PHE A 329 -14.43 -7.75 11.29
CA PHE A 329 -14.93 -7.06 10.11
C PHE A 329 -15.84 -5.89 10.50
N TYR A 330 -16.82 -6.15 11.37
CA TYR A 330 -17.72 -5.12 11.90
C TYR A 330 -16.94 -4.08 12.71
N THR A 331 -15.99 -4.48 13.57
CA THR A 331 -15.14 -3.56 14.36
C THR A 331 -14.43 -2.55 13.45
N SER A 332 -13.84 -3.04 12.36
CA SER A 332 -13.08 -2.22 11.40
C SER A 332 -13.99 -1.29 10.59
N LEU A 333 -15.12 -1.81 10.08
CA LEU A 333 -16.15 -1.00 9.42
C LEU A 333 -16.72 0.08 10.34
N ALA A 334 -17.00 -0.26 11.61
CA ALA A 334 -17.51 0.63 12.63
C ALA A 334 -16.51 1.75 12.98
N HIS A 335 -15.22 1.43 13.01
CA HIS A 335 -14.17 2.43 13.22
C HIS A 335 -14.15 3.46 12.07
N ALA A 336 -14.19 3.01 10.81
CA ALA A 336 -14.30 3.91 9.66
C ALA A 336 -15.62 4.71 9.65
N TYR A 337 -16.74 4.08 10.03
CA TYR A 337 -18.05 4.72 10.15
C TYR A 337 -18.03 5.87 11.16
N LYS A 338 -17.48 5.64 12.36
CA LYS A 338 -17.36 6.67 13.40
C LYS A 338 -16.51 7.86 12.97
N GLU A 339 -15.48 7.61 12.15
CA GLU A 339 -14.62 8.64 11.59
C GLU A 339 -15.20 9.31 10.34
N ARG A 340 -16.42 8.94 9.91
CA ARG A 340 -17.09 9.44 8.70
C ARG A 340 -16.22 9.29 7.45
N ARG A 341 -15.46 8.19 7.39
CA ARG A 341 -14.60 7.85 6.25
C ARG A 341 -15.26 6.80 5.37
N ASN A 342 -14.75 6.71 4.15
CA ASN A 342 -14.99 5.57 3.29
C ASN A 342 -14.67 4.27 4.05
N ARG A 343 -15.60 3.32 4.00
CA ARG A 343 -15.46 2.00 4.62
C ARG A 343 -14.71 1.09 3.66
N SER A 344 -13.46 1.43 3.38
CA SER A 344 -12.53 0.70 2.52
C SER A 344 -11.97 -0.56 3.21
N VAL A 345 -12.86 -1.40 3.73
CA VAL A 345 -12.53 -2.60 4.51
C VAL A 345 -13.08 -3.82 3.80
N VAL A 346 -12.28 -4.88 3.69
CA VAL A 346 -12.70 -6.18 3.13
C VAL A 346 -12.34 -7.30 4.08
N PHE A 347 -13.18 -8.32 4.13
CA PHE A 347 -12.89 -9.55 4.84
C PHE A 347 -12.78 -10.73 3.85
N LEU A 348 -11.68 -11.48 3.93
CA LEU A 348 -11.42 -12.66 3.12
C LEU A 348 -11.45 -13.92 4.00
N HIS A 349 -12.46 -14.76 3.80
CA HIS A 349 -12.44 -16.13 4.30
C HIS A 349 -11.57 -17.02 3.43
N VAL A 350 -10.70 -17.81 4.07
CA VAL A 350 -9.82 -18.80 3.45
C VAL A 350 -10.13 -20.21 3.97
N PRO A 351 -9.91 -21.27 3.18
CA PRO A 351 -9.99 -22.65 3.65
C PRO A 351 -9.00 -22.95 4.78
N GLY A 352 -9.24 -24.03 5.52
CA GLY A 352 -8.39 -24.49 6.63
C GLY A 352 -7.06 -25.14 6.24
N ARG A 353 -6.54 -24.91 5.03
CA ARG A 353 -5.32 -25.56 4.52
C ARG A 353 -4.07 -24.85 5.02
N THR A 354 -3.17 -25.58 5.67
CA THR A 354 -1.93 -25.04 6.26
C THR A 354 -0.67 -25.66 5.67
N ASP A 355 -0.79 -26.51 4.64
CA ASP A 355 0.35 -27.01 3.88
C ASP A 355 0.90 -25.92 2.93
N ASP A 356 2.15 -26.09 2.50
CA ASP A 356 2.85 -25.07 1.69
C ASP A 356 2.09 -24.74 0.40
N GLU A 357 1.49 -25.75 -0.25
CA GLU A 357 0.68 -25.57 -1.46
C GLU A 357 -0.58 -24.74 -1.16
N GLY A 358 -1.33 -25.05 -0.10
CA GLY A 358 -2.51 -24.31 0.30
C GLY A 358 -2.22 -22.87 0.71
N ILE A 359 -1.10 -22.63 1.40
CA ILE A 359 -0.64 -21.28 1.75
C ILE A 359 -0.23 -20.51 0.51
N GLN A 360 0.48 -21.14 -0.43
CA GLN A 360 0.89 -20.49 -1.68
C GLN A 360 -0.32 -20.11 -2.56
N ILE A 361 -1.32 -21.01 -2.70
CA ILE A 361 -2.57 -20.69 -3.40
C ILE A 361 -3.31 -19.56 -2.68
N GLY A 362 -3.43 -19.62 -1.35
CA GLY A 362 -4.09 -18.59 -0.56
C GLY A 362 -3.43 -17.22 -0.68
N ARG A 363 -2.09 -17.18 -0.71
CA ARG A 363 -1.29 -15.99 -1.00
C ARG A 363 -1.61 -15.42 -2.38
N GLU A 364 -1.65 -16.26 -3.42
CA GLU A 364 -1.96 -15.82 -4.79
C GLU A 364 -3.40 -15.29 -4.91
N VAL A 365 -4.36 -15.94 -4.24
CA VAL A 365 -5.75 -15.48 -4.17
C VAL A 365 -5.86 -14.11 -3.49
N ALA A 366 -5.16 -13.92 -2.36
CA ALA A 366 -5.15 -12.66 -1.63
C ALA A 366 -4.45 -11.54 -2.42
N VAL A 367 -3.35 -11.83 -3.11
CA VAL A 367 -2.72 -10.90 -4.06
C VAL A 367 -3.68 -10.53 -5.20
N GLY A 368 -4.42 -11.51 -5.73
CA GLY A 368 -5.47 -11.28 -6.73
C GLY A 368 -6.59 -10.38 -6.21
N LEU A 369 -6.97 -10.53 -4.94
CA LEU A 369 -7.96 -9.67 -4.27
C LEU A 369 -7.45 -8.23 -4.14
N VAL A 370 -6.18 -8.04 -3.74
CA VAL A 370 -5.56 -6.72 -3.66
C VAL A 370 -5.58 -6.01 -5.03
N ARG A 371 -5.24 -6.72 -6.11
CA ARG A 371 -5.34 -6.17 -7.48
C ARG A 371 -6.78 -5.82 -7.86
N CYS A 372 -7.75 -6.66 -7.48
CA CYS A 372 -9.16 -6.41 -7.70
C CYS A 372 -9.62 -5.12 -7.00
N LEU A 373 -9.25 -4.93 -5.73
CA LEU A 373 -9.62 -3.73 -4.98
C LEU A 373 -9.06 -2.47 -5.61
N VAL A 374 -7.80 -2.51 -6.07
CA VAL A 374 -7.22 -1.37 -6.79
C VAL A 374 -7.95 -1.09 -8.09
N ALA A 375 -8.29 -2.13 -8.86
CA ALA A 375 -8.99 -1.97 -10.13
C ALA A 375 -10.44 -1.48 -9.96
N CYS A 376 -11.11 -1.85 -8.87
CA CYS A 376 -12.51 -1.53 -8.64
C CYS A 376 -12.72 -0.22 -7.85
N TRP A 377 -11.83 0.10 -6.92
CA TRP A 377 -12.08 1.16 -5.93
C TRP A 377 -11.13 2.35 -6.03
N VAL A 378 -10.00 2.29 -6.73
CA VAL A 378 -9.15 3.48 -6.93
C VAL A 378 -9.64 4.27 -8.15
N VAL A 379 -9.95 5.55 -7.93
CA VAL A 379 -10.48 6.45 -8.98
C VAL A 379 -9.45 7.45 -9.49
#